data_AF-A0AAU0W5R8-F1
#
_entry.id   AF-A0AAU0W5R8-F1
#
_cell.length_a   1.000
_cell.length_b   1.000
_cell.length_c   1.000
_cell.angle_alpha   90.00
_cell.angle_beta   90.00
_cell.angle_gamma   90.00
#
_symmetry.space_group_name_H-M   'P 1'
#
loop_
_entity.id
_entity.type
_entity.pdbx_description
1 polymer ?
#
loop_
_entity_poly.entity_id
_entity_poly.type
_entity_poly.pdbx_seq_one_letter_code
_entity_poly.pdbx_strand_id
1 'polypeptide(L)'
;MYQPRYDAEYVDEPYYGDGSVYVSAPTRTRRRLIVAAASLAALLVGGVTVDRIAAARAESRTAKAFQDGMGTTERPSVHVSGFPVVTQLAAGRLDHVDLTAHDIPANGTTRPLPVTRLTVGMDGLETSGSADEAHARKAEATAYLSYADVSNALGVEVSRGDRADRINATATLPVVGDMTRRAVRRGESSHPYGLDKHARPL
;
A
#
# COMPACT_ATOMS: atom_id res chain seq x y z
N MET A 1 23.27 -47.98 89.73
CA MET A 1 24.51 -48.28 88.97
C MET A 1 24.07 -48.80 87.62
N TYR A 2 24.43 -48.29 86.46
CA TYR A 2 25.70 -47.74 86.01
C TYR A 2 25.42 -46.92 84.74
N GLN A 3 25.83 -45.65 84.71
CA GLN A 3 26.15 -44.96 83.45
C GLN A 3 27.62 -45.24 83.15
N PRO A 4 27.97 -45.43 81.88
CA PRO A 4 29.21 -44.90 81.38
C PRO A 4 28.88 -43.83 80.34
N ARG A 5 29.24 -42.58 80.66
CA ARG A 5 29.73 -41.65 79.65
C ARG A 5 31.17 -42.04 79.35
N TYR A 6 31.56 -42.08 78.08
CA TYR A 6 32.79 -41.46 77.60
C TYR A 6 32.62 -41.03 76.15
N ASP A 7 33.10 -39.82 75.92
CA ASP A 7 33.08 -39.03 74.69
C ASP A 7 33.97 -39.60 73.59
N ALA A 8 33.60 -39.36 72.34
CA ALA A 8 34.55 -39.29 71.23
C ALA A 8 33.98 -38.40 70.13
N GLU A 9 34.37 -37.14 70.22
CA GLU A 9 34.48 -36.18 69.13
C GLU A 9 35.24 -36.81 67.96
N TYR A 10 34.59 -36.93 66.80
CA TYR A 10 35.28 -37.15 65.52
C TYR A 10 34.62 -36.29 64.43
N VAL A 11 35.27 -35.15 64.22
CA VAL A 11 35.69 -34.57 62.94
C VAL A 11 34.67 -34.49 61.80
N ASP A 12 34.26 -33.26 61.57
CA ASP A 12 33.88 -32.61 60.31
C ASP A 12 34.40 -33.31 59.03
N GLU A 13 33.50 -33.96 58.28
CA GLU A 13 33.69 -34.14 56.84
C GLU A 13 32.68 -33.23 56.13
N PRO A 14 33.12 -32.19 55.39
CA PRO A 14 32.23 -31.50 54.48
C PRO A 14 31.93 -32.46 53.33
N TYR A 15 30.80 -33.16 53.43
CA TYR A 15 30.24 -33.88 52.31
C TYR A 15 29.95 -32.86 51.20
N TYR A 16 30.88 -32.77 50.25
CA TYR A 16 30.72 -32.09 48.97
C TYR A 16 29.66 -32.88 48.17
N GLY A 17 28.41 -32.70 48.55
CA GLY A 17 27.25 -33.13 47.81
C GLY A 17 27.11 -32.24 46.58
N ASP A 18 27.77 -32.66 45.52
CA ASP A 18 27.35 -32.56 44.12
C ASP A 18 26.28 -31.50 43.86
N GLY A 19 26.68 -30.43 43.17
CA GLY A 19 25.80 -29.42 42.59
C GLY A 19 24.92 -30.02 41.50
N SER A 20 24.08 -30.99 41.87
CA SER A 20 22.97 -31.46 41.09
C SER A 20 22.01 -30.29 40.98
N VAL A 21 22.14 -29.56 39.87
CA VAL A 21 21.07 -28.71 39.35
C VAL A 21 19.89 -29.67 39.20
N TYR A 22 19.00 -29.69 40.19
CA TYR A 22 17.73 -30.37 40.12
C TYR A 22 16.95 -29.70 38.97
N VAL A 23 17.18 -30.17 37.74
CA VAL A 23 16.27 -29.97 36.63
C VAL A 23 15.03 -30.75 37.03
N SER A 24 14.17 -30.09 37.80
CA SER A 24 12.88 -30.63 38.21
C SER A 24 12.18 -31.14 36.96
N ALA A 25 11.98 -32.46 36.88
CA ALA A 25 11.31 -33.08 35.76
C ALA A 25 9.97 -32.37 35.56
N PRO A 26 9.67 -31.84 34.35
CA PRO A 26 8.45 -31.07 34.14
C PRO A 26 7.27 -31.98 34.47
N THR A 27 6.44 -31.56 35.43
CA THR A 27 5.20 -32.28 35.75
C THR A 27 4.38 -32.44 34.47
N ARG A 28 3.62 -33.54 34.33
CA ARG A 28 2.85 -33.85 33.10
C ARG A 28 2.01 -32.64 32.61
N THR A 29 1.55 -31.81 33.54
CA THR A 29 0.84 -30.56 33.26
C THR A 29 1.71 -29.52 32.56
N ARG A 30 2.97 -29.31 33.00
CA ARG A 30 3.91 -28.39 32.32
C ARG A 30 4.24 -28.84 30.90
N ARG A 31 4.45 -30.15 30.69
CA ARG A 31 4.68 -30.69 29.33
C ARG A 31 3.47 -30.44 28.43
N ARG A 32 2.24 -30.66 28.92
CA ARG A 32 1.00 -30.38 28.18
C ARG A 32 0.86 -28.90 27.85
N LEU A 33 1.17 -28.01 28.80
CA LEU A 33 1.14 -26.56 28.57
C LEU A 33 2.18 -26.11 27.55
N ILE A 34 3.40 -26.67 27.58
CA ILE A 34 4.43 -26.38 26.58
C ILE A 34 3.97 -26.83 25.19
N VAL A 35 3.43 -28.05 25.08
CA VAL A 35 2.90 -28.55 23.81
C VAL A 35 1.74 -27.68 23.33
N ALA A 36 0.80 -27.32 24.20
CA ALA A 36 -0.31 -26.44 23.84
C ALA A 36 0.16 -25.06 23.38
N ALA A 37 1.11 -24.44 24.10
CA ALA A 37 1.70 -23.16 23.74
C ALA A 37 2.47 -23.25 22.41
N ALA A 38 3.25 -24.31 22.20
CA ALA A 38 3.97 -24.54 20.95
C ALA A 38 3.02 -24.76 19.77
N SER A 39 1.94 -25.53 19.97
CA SER A 39 0.88 -25.71 18.97
C SER A 39 0.18 -24.39 18.66
N LEU A 40 -0.15 -23.58 19.67
CA LEU A 40 -0.75 -22.26 19.46
C LEU A 40 0.19 -21.34 18.67
N ALA A 41 1.47 -21.30 19.05
CA ALA A 41 2.48 -20.52 18.33
C ALA A 41 2.62 -20.99 16.88
N ALA A 42 2.63 -22.30 16.62
CA ALA A 42 2.69 -22.86 15.28
C ALA A 42 1.46 -22.47 14.44
N LEU A 43 0.25 -22.47 15.03
CA LEU A 43 -0.96 -22.01 14.35
C LEU A 43 -0.92 -20.52 14.01
N LEU A 44 -0.43 -19.69 14.92
CA LEU A 44 -0.29 -18.25 14.68
C LEU A 44 0.71 -17.96 13.56
N VAL A 45 1.90 -18.57 13.61
CA VAL A 45 2.93 -18.42 12.58
C VAL A 45 2.44 -18.98 11.24
N GLY A 46 1.78 -20.15 11.26
CA GLY A 46 1.19 -20.75 10.08
C GLY A 46 0.14 -19.84 9.43
N GLY A 47 -0.75 -19.26 10.23
CA GLY A 47 -1.78 -18.32 9.75
C GLY A 47 -1.18 -17.10 9.06
N VAL A 48 -0.21 -16.43 9.69
CA VAL A 48 0.48 -15.26 9.10
C VAL A 48 1.20 -15.63 7.80
N THR A 49 1.79 -16.82 7.74
CA THR A 49 2.50 -17.29 6.54
C THR A 49 1.53 -17.51 5.37
N VAL A 50 0.41 -18.18 5.62
CA VAL A 50 -0.65 -18.38 4.61
C VAL A 50 -1.20 -17.05 4.15
N ASP A 51 -1.39 -16.11 5.09
CA ASP A 51 -1.90 -14.79 4.78
C ASP A 51 -0.98 -13.99 3.86
N ARG A 52 0.33 -13.99 4.14
CA ARG A 52 1.33 -13.34 3.28
C ARG A 52 1.40 -13.95 1.89
N ILE A 53 1.24 -15.26 1.76
CA ILE A 53 1.18 -15.92 0.46
C ILE A 53 -0.09 -15.51 -0.30
N ALA A 54 -1.22 -15.37 0.39
CA ALA A 54 -2.46 -14.91 -0.22
C ALA A 54 -2.34 -13.46 -0.72
N ALA A 55 -1.74 -12.57 0.07
CA ALA A 55 -1.44 -11.20 -0.33
C ALA A 55 -0.58 -11.17 -1.61
N ALA A 56 0.56 -11.86 -1.62
CA ALA A 56 1.45 -11.91 -2.79
C ALA A 56 0.76 -12.48 -4.04
N ARG A 57 -0.15 -13.46 -3.88
CA ARG A 57 -0.93 -13.99 -5.01
C ARG A 57 -1.97 -13.00 -5.51
N ALA A 58 -2.66 -12.29 -4.62
CA ALA A 58 -3.62 -11.26 -4.99
C ALA A 58 -2.92 -10.12 -5.76
N GLU A 59 -1.84 -9.58 -5.20
CA GLU A 59 -0.99 -8.56 -5.82
C GLU A 59 -0.52 -8.98 -7.21
N SER A 60 0.01 -10.20 -7.32
CA SER A 60 0.47 -10.76 -8.60
C SER A 60 -0.68 -10.84 -9.62
N ARG A 61 -1.84 -11.37 -9.25
CA ARG A 61 -2.99 -11.47 -10.16
C ARG A 61 -3.48 -10.11 -10.63
N THR A 62 -3.62 -9.15 -9.71
CA THR A 62 -4.05 -7.78 -10.03
C THR A 62 -3.04 -7.09 -10.95
N ALA A 63 -1.74 -7.18 -10.66
CA ALA A 63 -0.70 -6.62 -11.50
C ALA A 63 -0.76 -7.19 -12.93
N LYS A 64 -0.99 -8.50 -13.06
CA LYS A 64 -1.09 -9.16 -14.35
C LYS A 64 -2.35 -8.75 -15.11
N ALA A 65 -3.50 -8.73 -14.44
CA ALA A 65 -4.76 -8.29 -15.05
C ALA A 65 -4.67 -6.84 -15.54
N PHE A 66 -4.06 -5.94 -14.75
CA PHE A 66 -3.84 -4.56 -15.15
C PHE A 66 -2.88 -4.47 -16.35
N GLN A 67 -1.77 -5.21 -16.32
CA GLN A 67 -0.82 -5.24 -17.44
C GLN A 67 -1.47 -5.74 -18.72
N ASP A 68 -2.21 -6.84 -18.66
CA ASP A 68 -2.88 -7.44 -19.81
C ASP A 68 -3.99 -6.50 -20.35
N GLY A 69 -4.72 -5.79 -19.47
CA GLY A 69 -5.78 -4.86 -19.85
C GLY A 69 -5.29 -3.50 -20.38
N MET A 70 -4.20 -2.98 -19.85
CA MET A 70 -3.65 -1.66 -20.21
C MET A 70 -2.47 -1.74 -21.20
N GLY A 71 -1.93 -2.92 -21.44
CA GLY A 71 -0.81 -3.14 -22.35
C GLY A 71 0.50 -2.49 -21.87
N THR A 72 0.74 -2.44 -20.55
CA THR A 72 1.95 -1.81 -20.01
C THR A 72 3.20 -2.63 -20.33
N THR A 73 4.28 -1.94 -20.69
CA THR A 73 5.58 -2.57 -21.02
C THR A 73 6.15 -3.30 -19.80
N GLU A 74 6.12 -2.64 -18.65
CA GLU A 74 6.54 -3.21 -17.38
C GLU A 74 5.35 -3.67 -16.56
N ARG A 75 5.61 -4.64 -15.68
CA ARG A 75 4.60 -5.15 -14.77
C ARG A 75 4.33 -4.12 -13.67
N PRO A 76 3.06 -3.71 -13.44
CA PRO A 76 2.70 -2.84 -12.35
C PRO A 76 3.09 -3.43 -11.00
N SER A 77 3.51 -2.56 -10.08
CA SER A 77 3.60 -2.90 -8.66
C SER A 77 2.21 -2.77 -8.03
N VAL A 78 1.81 -3.78 -7.28
CA VAL A 78 0.55 -3.78 -6.53
C VAL A 78 0.85 -4.18 -5.11
N HIS A 79 0.27 -3.46 -4.16
CA HIS A 79 0.34 -3.79 -2.75
C HIS A 79 -1.06 -3.94 -2.17
N VAL A 80 -1.31 -5.06 -1.49
CA VAL A 80 -2.58 -5.30 -0.79
C VAL A 80 -2.31 -5.24 0.69
N SER A 81 -2.98 -4.32 1.36
CA SER A 81 -2.86 -4.07 2.79
C SER A 81 -4.08 -4.57 3.58
N GLY A 82 -3.88 -4.73 4.88
CA GLY A 82 -4.86 -5.25 5.82
C GLY A 82 -4.56 -6.69 6.26
N PHE A 83 -5.07 -7.09 7.41
CA PHE A 83 -4.78 -8.40 8.02
C PHE A 83 -6.02 -9.01 8.68
N PRO A 84 -6.30 -10.31 8.48
CA PRO A 84 -5.72 -11.20 7.48
C PRO A 84 -6.31 -10.95 6.08
N VAL A 85 -5.48 -10.84 5.04
CA VAL A 85 -5.89 -10.75 3.63
C VAL A 85 -6.78 -11.94 3.22
N VAL A 86 -6.51 -13.15 3.70
CA VAL A 86 -7.34 -14.34 3.39
C VAL A 86 -8.79 -14.13 3.83
N THR A 87 -9.00 -13.56 5.02
CA THR A 87 -10.33 -13.28 5.54
C THR A 87 -11.04 -12.21 4.71
N GLN A 88 -10.31 -11.19 4.28
CA GLN A 88 -10.85 -10.13 3.43
C GLN A 88 -11.29 -10.69 2.07
N LEU A 89 -10.44 -11.47 1.41
CA LEU A 89 -10.77 -12.14 0.15
C LEU A 89 -11.98 -13.07 0.28
N ALA A 90 -12.08 -13.81 1.38
CA ALA A 90 -13.23 -14.67 1.67
C ALA A 90 -14.53 -13.87 1.87
N ALA A 91 -14.42 -12.64 2.37
CA ALA A 91 -15.52 -11.69 2.47
C ALA A 91 -15.78 -10.90 1.17
N GLY A 92 -15.04 -11.17 0.09
CA GLY A 92 -15.19 -10.49 -1.20
C GLY A 92 -14.75 -9.02 -1.17
N ARG A 93 -13.92 -8.62 -0.21
CA ARG A 93 -13.47 -7.23 -0.04
C ARG A 93 -11.96 -7.14 0.15
N LEU A 94 -11.38 -5.98 -0.12
CA LEU A 94 -10.01 -5.61 0.24
C LEU A 94 -10.02 -4.22 0.85
N ASP A 95 -9.35 -4.07 1.99
CA ASP A 95 -9.40 -2.83 2.76
C ASP A 95 -8.61 -1.71 2.09
N HIS A 96 -7.41 -2.01 1.61
CA HIS A 96 -6.56 -1.02 0.93
C HIS A 96 -5.70 -1.69 -0.14
N VAL A 97 -5.68 -1.09 -1.33
CA VAL A 97 -4.88 -1.57 -2.48
C VAL A 97 -4.18 -0.39 -3.12
N ASP A 98 -2.85 -0.46 -3.18
CA ASP A 98 -2.02 0.47 -3.93
C ASP A 98 -1.57 -0.16 -5.24
N LEU A 99 -1.66 0.58 -6.34
CA LEU A 99 -1.19 0.18 -7.64
C LEU A 99 -0.31 1.29 -8.21
N THR A 100 0.91 0.93 -8.64
CA THR A 100 1.78 1.84 -9.40
C THR A 100 2.23 1.19 -10.69
N ALA A 101 1.94 1.85 -11.81
CA ALA A 101 2.29 1.44 -13.15
C ALA A 101 3.12 2.52 -13.85
N HIS A 102 3.98 2.09 -14.76
CA HIS A 102 4.86 2.94 -15.55
C HIS A 102 4.58 2.77 -17.05
N ASP A 103 4.82 3.82 -17.81
CA ASP A 103 4.77 3.83 -19.28
C ASP A 103 3.50 3.19 -19.85
N ILE A 104 2.35 3.70 -19.40
CA ILE A 104 1.04 3.25 -19.87
C ILE A 104 0.77 3.85 -21.25
N PRO A 105 0.57 3.01 -22.28
CA PRO A 105 0.30 3.50 -23.63
C PRO A 105 -1.12 4.07 -23.75
N ALA A 106 -1.30 5.05 -24.64
CA ALA A 106 -2.60 5.64 -24.96
C ALA A 106 -3.14 5.13 -26.30
N ASN A 107 -3.26 3.80 -26.42
CA ASN A 107 -3.73 3.14 -27.62
C ASN A 107 -5.19 3.53 -27.95
N GLY A 108 -5.52 3.65 -29.24
CA GLY A 108 -6.91 3.79 -29.70
C GLY A 108 -7.54 5.18 -29.63
N THR A 109 -6.76 6.23 -29.38
CA THR A 109 -7.26 7.62 -29.39
C THR A 109 -6.70 8.42 -30.56
N THR A 110 -7.48 9.41 -31.04
CA THR A 110 -7.05 10.30 -32.14
C THR A 110 -5.85 11.17 -31.76
N ARG A 111 -5.61 11.38 -30.46
CA ARG A 111 -4.48 12.13 -29.89
C ARG A 111 -3.94 11.35 -28.68
N PRO A 112 -3.01 10.41 -28.89
CA PRO A 112 -2.49 9.58 -27.80
C PRO A 112 -1.73 10.45 -26.80
N LEU A 113 -2.09 10.30 -25.52
CA LEU A 113 -1.41 10.93 -24.39
C LEU A 113 -0.94 9.84 -23.42
N PRO A 114 0.24 9.24 -23.66
CA PRO A 114 0.82 8.23 -22.77
C PRO A 114 0.98 8.75 -21.34
N VAL A 115 0.83 7.86 -20.36
CA VAL A 115 1.03 8.19 -18.94
C VAL A 115 2.35 7.56 -18.49
N THR A 116 3.32 8.41 -18.14
CA THR A 116 4.65 7.98 -17.68
C THR A 116 4.58 7.21 -16.36
N ARG A 117 3.70 7.64 -15.45
CA ARG A 117 3.47 6.95 -14.18
C ARG A 117 2.05 7.17 -13.71
N LEU A 118 1.39 6.11 -13.29
CA LEU A 118 0.10 6.15 -12.63
C LEU A 118 0.24 5.52 -11.26
N THR A 119 -0.17 6.23 -10.23
CA THR A 119 -0.34 5.69 -8.87
C THR A 119 -1.82 5.77 -8.53
N VAL A 120 -2.39 4.65 -8.08
CA VAL A 120 -3.79 4.53 -7.66
C VAL A 120 -3.82 3.91 -6.28
N GLY A 121 -4.43 4.61 -5.31
CA GLY A 121 -4.78 4.07 -4.00
C GLY A 121 -6.29 3.84 -3.93
N MET A 122 -6.71 2.66 -3.50
CA MET A 122 -8.11 2.28 -3.38
C MET A 122 -8.41 1.82 -1.96
N ASP A 123 -9.46 2.37 -1.36
CA ASP A 123 -9.95 1.97 -0.04
C ASP A 123 -11.31 1.28 -0.15
N GLY A 124 -11.45 0.14 0.55
CA GLY A 124 -12.69 -0.63 0.62
C GLY A 124 -13.17 -1.09 -0.74
N LEU A 125 -12.33 -1.87 -1.44
CA LEU A 125 -12.67 -2.50 -2.69
C LEU A 125 -13.57 -3.71 -2.43
N GLU A 126 -14.72 -3.79 -3.09
CA GLU A 126 -15.71 -4.86 -2.95
C GLU A 126 -16.02 -5.42 -4.34
N THR A 127 -16.06 -6.74 -4.50
CA THR A 127 -16.44 -7.37 -5.77
C THR A 127 -17.96 -7.52 -5.84
N SER A 128 -18.59 -7.17 -6.96
CA SER A 128 -20.05 -7.19 -7.07
C SER A 128 -20.64 -8.57 -7.41
N GLY A 129 -19.87 -9.64 -7.25
CA GLY A 129 -20.30 -11.02 -7.53
C GLY A 129 -20.27 -11.40 -9.02
N SER A 130 -20.22 -10.43 -9.94
CA SER A 130 -19.78 -10.62 -11.32
C SER A 130 -18.25 -10.51 -11.39
N ALA A 131 -17.61 -11.33 -12.23
CA ALA A 131 -16.15 -11.41 -12.31
C ALA A 131 -15.48 -10.13 -12.85
N ASP A 132 -16.27 -9.20 -13.40
CA ASP A 132 -15.79 -8.08 -14.19
C ASP A 132 -15.96 -6.72 -13.52
N GLU A 133 -16.59 -6.65 -12.33
CA GLU A 133 -16.88 -5.38 -11.68
C GLU A 133 -16.51 -5.38 -10.19
N ALA A 134 -15.84 -4.31 -9.78
CA ALA A 134 -15.42 -4.06 -8.42
C ALA A 134 -15.65 -2.60 -8.08
N HIS A 135 -16.12 -2.34 -6.86
CA HIS A 135 -16.44 -1.01 -6.37
C HIS A 135 -15.50 -0.66 -5.21
N ALA A 136 -14.77 0.44 -5.33
CA ALA A 136 -14.03 1.01 -4.21
C ALA A 136 -14.87 2.10 -3.54
N ARG A 137 -14.87 2.15 -2.20
CA ARG A 137 -15.51 3.26 -1.47
C ARG A 137 -14.81 4.58 -1.74
N LYS A 138 -13.49 4.55 -1.89
CA LYS A 138 -12.65 5.70 -2.23
C LYS A 138 -11.55 5.26 -3.17
N ALA A 139 -11.26 6.08 -4.17
CA ALA A 139 -10.12 5.89 -5.06
C ALA A 139 -9.43 7.23 -5.28
N GLU A 140 -8.12 7.26 -5.09
CA GLU A 140 -7.27 8.40 -5.38
C GLU A 140 -6.27 7.99 -6.47
N ALA A 141 -6.22 8.76 -7.56
CA ALA A 141 -5.33 8.49 -8.68
C ALA A 141 -4.46 9.72 -8.98
N THR A 142 -3.17 9.49 -9.15
CA THR A 142 -2.20 10.51 -9.56
C THR A 142 -1.50 10.04 -10.83
N ALA A 143 -1.65 10.80 -11.91
CA ALA A 143 -1.00 10.54 -13.19
C ALA A 143 0.10 11.55 -13.46
N TYR A 144 1.24 11.05 -13.93
CA TYR A 144 2.38 11.85 -14.38
C TYR A 144 2.52 11.71 -15.89
N LEU A 145 2.60 12.86 -16.55
CA LEU A 145 2.65 13.00 -17.99
C LEU A 145 3.94 13.71 -18.37
N SER A 146 4.56 13.32 -19.47
CA SER A 146 5.71 14.06 -19.99
C SER A 146 5.25 15.34 -20.69
N TYR A 147 6.05 16.40 -20.59
CA TYR A 147 5.77 17.64 -21.32
C TYR A 147 5.74 17.42 -22.83
N ALA A 148 6.55 16.50 -23.35
CA ALA A 148 6.58 16.15 -24.76
C ALA A 148 5.25 15.52 -25.20
N ASP A 149 4.71 14.57 -24.43
CA ASP A 149 3.44 13.92 -24.73
C ASP A 149 2.27 14.91 -24.66
N VAL A 150 2.27 15.78 -23.65
CA VAL A 150 1.28 16.86 -23.55
C VAL A 150 1.40 17.81 -24.73
N SER A 151 2.62 18.15 -25.16
CA SER A 151 2.85 19.02 -26.30
C SER A 151 2.32 18.41 -27.60
N ASN A 152 2.62 17.13 -27.83
CA ASN A 152 2.17 16.37 -28.98
C ASN A 152 0.64 16.25 -29.01
N ALA A 153 0.03 15.96 -27.85
CA ALA A 153 -1.42 15.83 -27.74
C ALA A 153 -2.13 17.17 -27.97
N LEU A 154 -1.59 18.28 -27.45
CA LEU A 154 -2.20 19.61 -27.58
C LEU A 154 -1.85 20.32 -28.89
N GLY A 155 -0.74 19.98 -29.53
CA GLY A 155 -0.19 20.71 -30.69
C GLY A 155 0.41 22.07 -30.31
N VAL A 156 0.87 22.19 -29.07
CA VAL A 156 1.45 23.42 -28.48
C VAL A 156 2.73 22.99 -27.78
N GLU A 157 3.80 23.76 -27.87
CA GLU A 157 5.03 23.43 -27.15
C GLU A 157 4.88 23.76 -25.67
N VAL A 158 4.85 22.74 -24.82
CA VAL A 158 4.74 22.85 -23.37
C VAL A 158 6.10 22.51 -22.76
N SER A 159 6.55 23.36 -21.84
CA SER A 159 7.83 23.17 -21.14
C SER A 159 7.75 23.70 -19.70
N ARG A 160 8.73 23.30 -18.87
CA ARG A 160 8.88 23.87 -17.54
C ARG A 160 9.33 25.33 -17.64
N GLY A 161 8.69 26.22 -16.87
CA GLY A 161 9.09 27.62 -16.75
C GLY A 161 10.27 27.81 -15.79
N ASP A 162 10.65 29.07 -15.57
CA ASP A 162 11.85 29.43 -14.78
C ASP A 162 11.77 29.05 -13.30
N ARG A 163 10.57 28.70 -12.81
CA ARG A 163 10.33 28.19 -11.45
C ARG A 163 9.59 26.86 -11.52
N ALA A 164 9.75 26.05 -10.48
CA ALA A 164 9.16 24.71 -10.41
C ALA A 164 7.63 24.69 -10.52
N ASP A 165 6.96 25.78 -10.12
CA ASP A 165 5.51 25.98 -10.15
C ASP A 165 5.00 26.65 -11.45
N ARG A 166 5.89 26.92 -12.41
CA ARG A 166 5.54 27.57 -13.67
C ARG A 166 5.67 26.64 -14.86
N ILE A 167 4.72 26.76 -15.79
CA ILE A 167 4.69 26.04 -17.06
C ILE A 167 4.62 27.09 -18.18
N ASN A 168 5.46 26.91 -19.19
CA ASN A 168 5.42 27.70 -20.41
C ASN A 168 4.66 26.92 -21.49
N ALA A 169 3.79 27.60 -22.24
CA ALA A 169 3.05 27.02 -23.36
C ALA A 169 3.11 27.97 -24.56
N THR A 170 3.68 27.51 -25.67
CA THR A 170 3.91 28.30 -26.88
C THR A 170 3.13 27.68 -28.04
N ALA A 171 2.14 28.41 -28.55
CA ALA A 171 1.38 28.00 -29.73
C ALA A 171 1.91 28.74 -30.96
N THR A 172 2.45 27.99 -31.93
CA THR A 172 2.83 28.54 -33.23
C THR A 172 1.61 28.54 -34.13
N LEU A 173 0.96 29.70 -34.27
CA LEU A 173 -0.12 29.87 -35.23
C LEU A 173 0.50 30.29 -36.56
N PRO A 174 0.26 29.56 -37.67
CA PRO A 174 0.60 30.08 -38.99
C PRO A 174 -0.24 31.34 -39.22
N VAL A 175 0.41 32.50 -39.15
CA VAL A 175 -0.23 33.78 -39.43
C VAL A 175 -0.41 33.86 -40.95
N VAL A 176 -1.52 33.34 -41.45
CA VAL A 176 -2.01 33.72 -42.77
C VAL A 176 -2.71 35.07 -42.61
N GLY A 177 -1.98 36.15 -42.91
CA GLY A 177 -2.52 37.50 -43.05
C GLY A 177 -2.15 38.46 -41.92
N ASP A 178 -1.65 39.63 -42.31
CA ASP A 178 -1.37 40.77 -41.44
C ASP A 178 -2.57 41.14 -40.57
N MET A 179 -2.54 40.81 -39.28
CA MET A 179 -3.41 41.45 -38.29
C MET A 179 -2.64 41.73 -37.00
N THR A 180 -2.06 42.93 -36.94
CA THR A 180 -1.58 43.52 -35.69
C THR A 180 -2.79 43.85 -34.82
N ARG A 181 -3.10 43.03 -33.81
CA ARG A 181 -3.98 43.43 -32.71
C ARG A 181 -3.31 43.17 -31.36
N ARG A 182 -2.82 44.27 -30.78
CA ARG A 182 -2.25 44.33 -29.45
C ARG A 182 -3.39 44.41 -28.43
N ALA A 183 -3.53 43.40 -27.58
CA ALA A 183 -4.43 43.45 -26.43
C ALA A 183 -3.59 43.33 -25.15
N VAL A 184 -3.56 44.38 -24.35
CA VAL A 184 -2.97 44.39 -23.01
C VAL A 184 -4.13 44.22 -22.03
N ARG A 185 -4.26 43.06 -21.39
CA ARG A 185 -5.21 42.89 -20.28
C ARG A 185 -4.49 43.18 -18.96
N ARG A 186 -4.70 44.38 -18.44
CA ARG A 186 -4.35 44.75 -17.07
C ARG A 186 -5.27 43.97 -16.14
N GLY A 187 -4.71 43.10 -15.30
CA GLY A 187 -5.46 42.41 -14.26
C GLY A 187 -5.89 43.41 -13.20
N GLU A 188 -7.17 43.74 -13.17
CA GLU A 188 -7.76 44.52 -12.10
C GLU A 188 -8.21 43.57 -11.00
N SER A 189 -7.61 43.74 -9.82
CA SER A 189 -7.96 43.04 -8.60
C SER A 189 -9.28 43.59 -8.06
N SER A 190 -10.37 42.83 -8.19
CA SER A 190 -11.61 43.11 -7.48
C SER A 190 -11.85 42.05 -6.40
N HIS A 191 -11.83 42.52 -5.15
CA HIS A 191 -12.22 41.80 -3.94
C HIS A 191 -13.65 41.24 -4.05
N PRO A 192 -13.96 40.11 -3.40
CA PRO A 192 -15.26 39.46 -3.53
C PRO A 192 -16.34 40.18 -2.71
N TYR A 193 -17.41 40.61 -3.40
CA TYR A 193 -18.70 40.89 -2.78
C TYR A 193 -19.39 39.55 -2.43
N GLY A 194 -19.94 39.50 -1.22
CA GLY A 194 -20.66 38.34 -0.68
C GLY A 194 -21.92 38.00 -1.48
N LEU A 195 -22.14 36.70 -1.68
CA LEU A 195 -23.40 36.15 -2.14
C LEU A 195 -24.13 35.55 -0.96
N ASP A 196 -25.22 36.25 -0.62
CA ASP A 196 -26.32 35.83 0.24
C ASP A 196 -26.97 34.56 -0.31
N LYS A 197 -27.38 33.68 0.59
CA LYS A 197 -27.84 32.32 0.32
C LYS A 197 -29.31 32.21 0.66
N HIS A 198 -30.20 32.28 -0.33
CA HIS A 198 -31.57 31.79 -0.15
C HIS A 198 -32.11 31.18 -1.44
N ALA A 199 -32.12 29.84 -1.51
CA ALA A 199 -32.96 29.07 -2.41
C ALA A 199 -33.90 28.20 -1.54
N ARG A 200 -35.21 28.43 -1.69
CA ARG A 200 -36.29 27.56 -1.17
C ARG A 200 -36.69 26.53 -2.24
N PRO A 201 -37.23 25.37 -1.84
CA PRO A 201 -37.51 24.26 -2.74
C PRO A 201 -38.90 24.34 -3.39
N LEU A 202 -39.05 23.61 -4.49
CA LEU A 202 -40.29 22.93 -4.90
C LEU A 202 -40.02 21.43 -4.93
#